data_AF-A0A231NWE5-F1
#
_entry.id   AF-A0A231NWE5-F1
#
_cell.length_a   1.000
_cell.length_b   1.000
_cell.length_c   1.000
_cell.angle_alpha   90.00
_cell.angle_beta   90.00
_cell.angle_gamma   90.00
#
_symmetry.space_group_name_H-M   'P 1'
#
loop_
_entity.id
_entity.type
_entity.pdbx_description
1 polymer ?
#
loop_
_entity_poly.entity_id
_entity_poly.type
_entity_poly.pdbx_seq_one_letter_code
_entity_poly.pdbx_strand_id
1 'polypeptide(L)'
;MFISGIKIKSNNNRIRKTIVVYLLLALVAVAVNLIYGFFGHGVRAAAMTWMFLYPLLGGALGYLLIGRYLAFITRFVVYRMGYNSYNSGLAALTVGSFLKGILEIAGTNSPYLIIFFFLGWVAVGIGLMVFGFLAVTNQRLLKTEKRMKKTEETVIRE
;
A
#
# COMPACT_ATOMS: atom_id res chain seq x y z
N MET A 1 7.33 -22.15 11.88
CA MET A 1 6.65 -22.63 10.67
C MET A 1 5.09 -22.61 10.78
N PHE A 2 4.46 -21.78 11.63
CA PHE A 2 3.07 -22.08 12.06
C PHE A 2 1.94 -21.12 11.66
N ILE A 3 2.17 -19.85 11.26
CA ILE A 3 1.06 -18.92 10.92
C ILE A 3 0.92 -18.68 9.41
N SER A 4 2.01 -18.79 8.64
CA SER A 4 2.02 -18.52 7.20
C SER A 4 1.13 -19.46 6.38
N GLY A 5 0.84 -20.67 6.88
CA GLY A 5 0.01 -21.66 6.18
C GLY A 5 -1.51 -21.48 6.36
N ILE A 6 -1.95 -20.61 7.27
CA ILE A 6 -3.38 -20.45 7.56
C ILE A 6 -4.04 -19.68 6.42
N LYS A 7 -4.92 -20.38 5.68
CA LYS A 7 -5.72 -19.80 4.61
C LYS A 7 -7.02 -19.21 5.13
N ILE A 8 -7.39 -18.07 4.60
CA ILE A 8 -8.66 -17.37 4.80
C ILE A 8 -9.33 -17.15 3.45
N LYS A 9 -10.65 -16.97 3.47
CA LYS A 9 -11.42 -16.63 2.27
C LYS A 9 -10.84 -15.38 1.62
N SER A 10 -10.34 -15.52 0.38
CA SER A 10 -9.85 -14.39 -0.40
C SER A 10 -10.98 -13.39 -0.63
N ASN A 11 -10.76 -12.12 -0.29
CA ASN A 11 -11.71 -11.06 -0.56
C ASN A 11 -11.14 -10.11 -1.62
N ASN A 12 -11.30 -10.47 -2.88
CA ASN A 12 -10.87 -9.63 -4.01
C ASN A 12 -11.53 -8.24 -4.03
N ASN A 13 -12.73 -8.11 -3.45
CA ASN A 13 -13.42 -6.82 -3.36
C ASN A 13 -12.69 -5.86 -2.40
N ARG A 14 -11.92 -6.38 -1.44
CA ARG A 14 -11.13 -5.54 -0.52
C ARG A 14 -10.06 -4.75 -1.27
N ILE A 15 -9.25 -5.41 -2.11
CA ILE A 15 -8.19 -4.71 -2.87
C ILE A 15 -8.80 -3.64 -3.78
N ARG A 16 -9.91 -3.95 -4.47
CA ARG A 16 -10.60 -2.97 -5.31
C ARG A 16 -11.07 -1.75 -4.51
N LYS A 17 -11.68 -1.96 -3.34
CA LYS A 17 -12.08 -0.87 -2.44
C LYS A 17 -10.87 -0.05 -1.99
N THR A 18 -9.77 -0.70 -1.62
CA THR A 18 -8.52 -0.03 -1.23
C THR A 18 -7.99 0.85 -2.36
N ILE A 19 -7.96 0.37 -3.60
CA ILE A 19 -7.53 1.15 -4.78
C ILE A 19 -8.40 2.39 -4.95
N VAL A 20 -9.73 2.24 -4.90
CA VAL A 20 -10.66 3.37 -5.04
C VAL A 20 -10.46 4.40 -3.93
N VAL A 21 -10.29 3.97 -2.67
CA VAL A 21 -10.01 4.86 -1.55
C VAL A 21 -8.71 5.63 -1.77
N TYR A 22 -7.64 4.95 -2.23
CA TYR A 22 -6.37 5.62 -2.50
C TYR A 22 -6.42 6.60 -3.67
N LEU A 23 -7.21 6.32 -4.72
CA LEU A 23 -7.46 7.28 -5.79
C LEU A 23 -8.18 8.54 -5.25
N LEU A 24 -9.20 8.35 -4.41
CA LEU A 24 -9.88 9.47 -3.75
C LEU A 24 -8.93 10.25 -2.84
N LEU A 25 -8.09 9.58 -2.05
CA LEU A 25 -7.09 10.24 -1.20
C LEU A 25 -6.05 11.03 -2.02
N ALA A 26 -5.65 10.52 -3.19
CA ALA A 26 -4.77 11.25 -4.10
C ALA A 26 -5.44 12.52 -4.62
N LEU A 27 -6.72 12.45 -5.01
CA LEU A 27 -7.49 13.64 -5.41
C LEU A 27 -7.63 14.66 -4.29
N VAL A 28 -7.93 14.19 -3.06
CA VAL A 28 -7.98 15.05 -1.88
C VAL A 28 -6.62 15.71 -1.64
N ALA A 29 -5.52 14.97 -1.79
CA ALA A 29 -4.18 15.53 -1.63
C ALA A 29 -3.88 16.64 -2.65
N VAL A 30 -4.27 16.46 -3.91
CA VAL A 30 -4.17 17.49 -4.95
C VAL A 30 -5.03 18.71 -4.58
N ALA A 31 -6.28 18.50 -4.16
CA ALA A 31 -7.16 19.58 -3.76
C ALA A 31 -6.58 20.38 -2.58
N VAL A 32 -6.05 19.70 -1.58
CA VAL A 32 -5.39 20.32 -0.42
C VAL A 32 -4.17 21.15 -0.84
N ASN A 33 -3.33 20.64 -1.74
CA ASN A 33 -2.20 21.40 -2.30
C ASN A 33 -2.67 22.67 -3.02
N LEU A 34 -3.76 22.60 -3.79
CA LEU A 34 -4.32 23.77 -4.49
C LEU A 34 -4.89 24.81 -3.52
N ILE A 35 -5.63 24.36 -2.50
CA ILE A 35 -6.17 25.21 -1.44
C ILE A 35 -5.03 25.97 -0.76
N TYR A 36 -3.99 25.26 -0.30
CA TYR A 36 -2.85 25.90 0.34
C TYR A 36 -2.05 26.79 -0.61
N GLY A 37 -1.95 26.45 -1.90
CA GLY A 37 -1.32 27.34 -2.88
C GLY A 37 -2.09 28.65 -3.08
N PHE A 38 -3.42 28.60 -3.00
CA PHE A 38 -4.28 29.79 -3.08
C PHE A 38 -4.16 30.68 -1.84
N PHE A 39 -4.21 30.07 -0.64
CA PHE A 39 -4.12 30.81 0.63
C PHE A 39 -2.69 31.18 1.03
N GLY A 40 -1.67 30.50 0.49
CA GLY A 40 -0.26 30.75 0.78
C GLY A 40 0.34 31.95 0.05
N HIS A 41 -0.47 32.85 -0.51
CA HIS A 41 -0.03 34.03 -1.26
C HIS A 41 1.01 33.73 -2.36
N GLY A 42 0.91 32.56 -3.00
CA GLY A 42 1.83 32.11 -4.05
C GLY A 42 3.04 31.32 -3.55
N VAL A 43 3.25 31.20 -2.24
CA VAL A 43 4.29 30.33 -1.66
C VAL A 43 3.84 28.88 -1.77
N ARG A 44 4.68 28.05 -2.41
CA ARG A 44 4.42 26.62 -2.61
C ARG A 44 5.47 25.78 -1.91
N ALA A 45 5.02 24.67 -1.34
CA ALA A 45 5.90 23.65 -0.77
C ALA A 45 6.04 22.47 -1.73
N ALA A 46 7.28 22.05 -1.96
CA ALA A 46 7.56 20.88 -2.79
C ALA A 46 7.00 19.60 -2.15
N ALA A 47 7.14 19.47 -0.82
CA ALA A 47 6.63 18.31 -0.09
C ALA A 47 5.11 18.12 -0.25
N MET A 48 4.37 19.24 -0.23
CA MET A 48 2.92 19.25 -0.40
C MET A 48 2.50 18.94 -1.84
N THR A 49 3.20 19.55 -2.80
CA THR A 49 2.93 19.39 -4.24
C THR A 49 3.04 17.92 -4.64
N TRP A 50 4.02 17.20 -4.11
CA TRP A 50 4.27 15.80 -4.46
C TRP A 50 3.57 14.79 -3.55
N MET A 51 2.83 15.22 -2.52
CA MET A 51 2.28 14.27 -1.54
C MET A 51 1.23 13.32 -2.13
N PHE A 52 0.55 13.70 -3.21
CA PHE A 52 -0.42 12.84 -3.89
C PHE A 52 0.24 11.58 -4.49
N LEU A 53 1.57 11.58 -4.71
CA LEU A 53 2.29 10.42 -5.20
C LEU A 53 2.26 9.23 -4.22
N TYR A 54 2.23 9.47 -2.91
CA TYR A 54 2.15 8.38 -1.93
C TYR A 54 0.85 7.57 -2.05
N PRO A 55 -0.36 8.18 -1.99
CA PRO A 55 -1.59 7.45 -2.20
C PRO A 55 -1.75 6.96 -3.65
N LEU A 56 -1.23 7.69 -4.65
CA LEU A 56 -1.37 7.28 -6.06
C LEU A 56 -0.46 6.10 -6.43
N LEU A 57 0.85 6.23 -6.23
CA LEU A 57 1.83 5.23 -6.63
C LEU A 57 1.92 4.09 -5.60
N GLY A 58 2.05 4.44 -4.32
CA GLY A 58 2.12 3.45 -3.25
C GLY A 58 0.77 2.76 -3.03
N GLY A 59 -0.30 3.55 -2.93
CA GLY A 59 -1.64 3.03 -2.70
C GLY A 59 -2.26 2.40 -3.95
N ALA A 60 -2.74 3.22 -4.87
CA ALA A 60 -3.54 2.74 -6.00
C ALA A 60 -2.73 1.81 -6.93
N LEU A 61 -1.57 2.26 -7.42
CA LEU A 61 -0.74 1.47 -8.34
C LEU A 61 -0.10 0.26 -7.63
N GLY A 62 0.40 0.43 -6.41
CA GLY A 62 0.94 -0.68 -5.60
C GLY A 62 -0.08 -1.80 -5.38
N TYR A 63 -1.31 -1.46 -4.97
CA TYR A 63 -2.37 -2.46 -4.80
C TYR A 63 -2.90 -3.03 -6.12
N LEU A 64 -2.86 -2.28 -7.22
CA LEU A 64 -3.14 -2.83 -8.56
C LEU A 64 -2.13 -3.92 -8.94
N LEU A 65 -0.84 -3.67 -8.74
CA LEU A 65 0.22 -4.67 -9.01
C LEU A 65 0.08 -5.90 -8.11
N ILE A 66 -0.17 -5.70 -6.81
CA ILE A 66 -0.42 -6.82 -5.88
C ILE A 66 -1.65 -7.61 -6.31
N GLY A 67 -2.74 -6.94 -6.67
CA GLY A 67 -3.98 -7.57 -7.14
C GLY A 67 -3.82 -8.31 -8.47
N ARG A 68 -2.96 -7.84 -9.37
CA ARG A 68 -2.73 -8.46 -10.69
C ARG A 68 -1.79 -9.65 -10.62
N TYR A 69 -0.66 -9.51 -9.93
CA TYR A 69 0.44 -10.49 -9.96
C TYR A 69 0.47 -11.38 -8.72
N LEU A 70 0.06 -10.87 -7.56
CA LEU A 70 0.18 -11.53 -6.27
C LEU A 70 -1.18 -11.82 -5.62
N ALA A 71 -2.29 -11.87 -6.39
CA ALA A 71 -3.64 -12.09 -5.83
C ALA A 71 -3.74 -13.28 -4.85
N PHE A 72 -2.95 -14.32 -5.08
CA PHE A 72 -2.93 -15.51 -4.22
C PHE A 72 -2.47 -15.24 -2.78
N ILE A 73 -1.56 -14.26 -2.56
CA ILE A 73 -1.01 -14.01 -1.22
C ILE A 73 -2.09 -13.49 -0.26
N THR A 74 -3.15 -12.90 -0.81
CA THR A 74 -4.27 -12.30 -0.05
C THR A 74 -5.07 -13.34 0.75
N ARG A 75 -4.86 -14.63 0.44
CA ARG A 75 -5.48 -15.77 1.13
C ARG A 75 -4.82 -16.11 2.44
N PHE A 76 -3.64 -15.57 2.77
CA PHE A 76 -2.93 -15.94 4.00
C PHE A 76 -3.23 -14.98 5.13
N VAL A 77 -3.34 -15.46 6.38
CA VAL A 77 -3.56 -14.60 7.56
C VAL A 77 -2.49 -13.51 7.70
N VAL A 78 -1.22 -13.88 7.49
CA VAL A 78 -0.06 -12.97 7.61
C VAL A 78 -0.15 -11.78 6.64
N TYR A 79 -0.88 -11.93 5.52
CA TYR A 79 -1.12 -10.82 4.59
C TYR A 79 -1.78 -9.63 5.28
N ARG A 80 -2.63 -9.86 6.29
CA ARG A 80 -3.31 -8.77 7.04
C ARG A 80 -2.31 -7.88 7.78
N MET A 81 -1.24 -8.46 8.33
CA MET A 81 -0.20 -7.71 9.04
C MET A 81 0.59 -6.84 8.06
N GLY A 82 1.05 -7.41 6.94
CA GLY A 82 1.73 -6.66 5.89
C GLY A 82 0.85 -5.57 5.28
N TYR A 83 -0.42 -5.90 5.03
CA TYR A 83 -1.42 -4.95 4.55
C TYR A 83 -1.59 -3.75 5.50
N ASN A 84 -1.82 -4.00 6.79
CA ASN A 84 -2.01 -2.90 7.75
C ASN A 84 -0.74 -2.05 7.88
N SER A 85 0.43 -2.69 7.99
CA SER A 85 1.71 -1.97 8.11
C SER A 85 2.01 -1.11 6.88
N TYR A 86 1.79 -1.65 5.68
CA TYR A 86 1.95 -0.91 4.43
C TYR A 86 1.02 0.31 4.34
N ASN A 87 -0.27 0.15 4.66
CA ASN A 87 -1.22 1.27 4.63
C ASN A 87 -0.87 2.35 5.67
N SER A 88 -0.49 1.95 6.89
CA SER A 88 -0.06 2.89 7.92
C SER A 88 1.19 3.65 7.52
N GLY A 89 2.15 2.99 6.85
CA GLY A 89 3.35 3.63 6.33
C GLY A 89 3.04 4.67 5.24
N LEU A 90 2.19 4.34 4.27
CA LEU A 90 1.74 5.30 3.25
C LEU A 90 0.98 6.49 3.86
N ALA A 91 0.14 6.23 4.87
CA ALA A 91 -0.56 7.29 5.60
C ALA A 91 0.44 8.21 6.32
N ALA A 92 1.43 7.65 7.02
CA ALA A 92 2.46 8.43 7.71
C ALA A 92 3.30 9.29 6.74
N LEU A 93 3.68 8.75 5.57
CA LEU A 93 4.39 9.51 4.54
C LEU A 93 3.54 10.65 3.97
N THR A 94 2.26 10.38 3.70
CA THR A 94 1.33 11.41 3.17
C THR A 94 1.13 12.54 4.19
N VAL A 95 0.88 12.19 5.46
CA VAL A 95 0.70 13.16 6.55
C VAL A 95 2.01 13.91 6.83
N GLY A 96 3.16 13.23 6.81
CA GLY A 96 4.48 13.85 6.98
C GLY A 96 4.76 14.89 5.90
N SER A 97 4.47 14.58 4.64
CA SER A 97 4.58 15.54 3.54
C SER A 97 3.59 16.68 3.61
N PHE A 98 2.37 16.42 4.07
CA PHE A 98 1.39 17.46 4.33
C PHE A 98 1.87 18.44 5.41
N LEU A 99 2.33 17.94 6.56
CA LEU A 99 2.86 18.75 7.67
C LEU A 99 4.11 19.54 7.26
N LYS A 100 5.04 18.91 6.54
CA LYS A 100 6.21 19.58 5.97
C LYS A 100 5.78 20.71 5.03
N GLY A 101 4.75 20.46 4.23
CA GLY A 101 4.12 21.45 3.37
C GLY A 101 3.63 22.69 4.10
N ILE A 102 2.87 22.48 5.18
CA ILE A 102 2.36 23.57 6.02
C ILE A 102 3.50 24.39 6.61
N LEU A 103 4.52 23.73 7.17
CA LEU A 103 5.64 24.40 7.82
C LEU A 103 6.48 25.20 6.83
N GLU A 104 6.75 24.65 5.64
CA GLU A 104 7.46 25.36 4.56
C GLU A 104 6.71 26.63 4.12
N ILE A 105 5.39 26.55 3.93
CA ILE A 105 4.56 27.72 3.56
C ILE A 105 4.55 28.76 4.69
N ALA A 106 4.56 28.32 5.95
CA ALA A 106 4.64 29.19 7.12
C ALA A 106 6.04 29.75 7.40
N GLY A 107 7.06 29.38 6.61
CA GLY A 107 8.44 29.85 6.79
C GLY A 107 9.15 29.27 8.01
N THR A 108 8.73 28.09 8.48
CA THR A 108 9.30 27.42 9.66
C THR A 108 9.67 25.96 9.35
N ASN A 109 10.31 25.29 10.30
CA ASN A 109 10.67 23.88 10.19
C ASN A 109 10.54 23.18 11.55
N SER A 110 10.34 21.85 11.53
CA SER A 110 10.26 21.04 12.74
C SER A 110 11.15 19.81 12.64
N PRO A 111 12.00 19.53 13.66
CA PRO A 111 12.85 18.34 13.65
C PRO A 111 12.02 17.05 13.72
N TYR A 112 10.78 17.10 14.22
CA TYR A 112 9.92 15.92 14.34
C TYR A 112 9.39 15.40 13.00
N LEU A 113 9.51 16.17 11.91
CA LEU A 113 9.13 15.71 10.57
C LEU A 113 9.91 14.47 10.15
N ILE A 114 11.17 14.33 10.57
CA ILE A 114 12.00 13.18 10.22
C ILE A 114 11.42 11.87 10.74
N ILE A 115 10.71 11.91 11.87
CA ILE A 115 10.09 10.75 12.50
C ILE A 115 8.97 10.20 11.61
N PHE A 116 8.16 11.08 11.00
CA PHE A 116 7.09 10.67 10.08
C PHE A 116 7.64 9.96 8.85
N PHE A 117 8.69 10.51 8.23
CA PHE A 117 9.31 9.90 7.06
C PHE A 117 10.01 8.58 7.41
N PHE A 118 10.76 8.55 8.51
CA PHE A 118 11.46 7.35 8.95
C PHE A 118 10.48 6.22 9.30
N LEU A 119 9.51 6.46 10.18
CA LEU A 119 8.50 5.45 10.54
C LEU A 119 7.64 5.06 9.35
N GLY A 120 7.31 6.02 8.47
CA GLY A 120 6.57 5.76 7.23
C GLY A 120 7.29 4.76 6.33
N TRP A 121 8.57 5.00 6.04
CA TRP A 121 9.39 4.10 5.22
C TRP A 121 9.64 2.75 5.90
N VAL A 122 9.87 2.72 7.21
CA VAL A 122 10.01 1.46 7.97
C VAL A 122 8.73 0.63 7.87
N ALA A 123 7.56 1.23 8.07
CA ALA A 123 6.29 0.52 7.98
C ALA A 123 5.98 0.05 6.55
N VAL A 124 6.28 0.86 5.54
CA VAL A 124 6.22 0.44 4.13
C VAL A 124 7.13 -0.76 3.88
N GLY A 125 8.37 -0.71 4.37
CA GLY A 125 9.37 -1.76 4.24
C GLY A 125 8.92 -3.08 4.88
N ILE A 126 8.38 -3.03 6.09
CA ILE A 126 7.80 -4.20 6.78
C ILE A 126 6.66 -4.80 5.94
N GLY A 127 5.75 -3.96 5.43
CA GLY A 127 4.67 -4.41 4.55
C GLY A 127 5.17 -5.14 3.31
N LEU A 128 6.16 -4.57 2.62
CA LEU A 128 6.77 -5.16 1.43
C LEU A 128 7.54 -6.45 1.73
N MET A 129 8.28 -6.50 2.85
CA MET A 129 8.96 -7.72 3.29
C MET A 129 7.97 -8.85 3.53
N VAL A 130 6.83 -8.57 4.17
CA VAL A 130 5.77 -9.58 4.39
C VAL A 130 5.19 -10.05 3.05
N PHE A 131 4.91 -9.13 2.11
CA PHE A 131 4.41 -9.52 0.79
C PHE A 131 5.42 -10.37 0.01
N GLY A 132 6.71 -10.00 0.04
CA GLY A 132 7.79 -10.76 -0.59
C GLY A 132 7.96 -12.15 0.03
N PHE A 133 7.96 -12.24 1.36
CA PHE A 133 8.03 -13.50 2.09
C PHE A 133 6.85 -14.42 1.71
N LEU A 134 5.62 -13.91 1.74
CA LEU A 134 4.43 -14.66 1.33
C LEU A 134 4.47 -15.08 -0.14
N ALA A 135 4.98 -14.20 -1.00
CA ALA A 135 5.15 -14.53 -2.40
C ALA A 135 6.09 -15.72 -2.55
N VAL A 136 7.30 -15.69 -1.96
CA VAL A 136 8.33 -16.72 -2.11
C VAL A 136 7.92 -18.04 -1.46
N THR A 137 7.48 -18.03 -0.19
CA THR A 137 7.18 -19.26 0.55
C THR A 137 6.02 -20.04 -0.07
N ASN A 138 5.00 -19.33 -0.57
CA ASN A 138 3.75 -19.95 -0.99
C ASN A 138 3.62 -20.18 -2.50
N GLN A 139 4.66 -19.87 -3.31
CA GLN A 139 4.66 -20.23 -4.74
C GLN A 139 4.57 -21.74 -4.97
N ARG A 140 5.17 -22.54 -4.08
CA ARG A 140 5.18 -24.01 -4.19
C ARG A 140 3.78 -24.59 -4.02
N LEU A 141 3.03 -24.07 -3.05
CA LEU A 141 1.64 -24.49 -2.79
C LEU A 141 0.72 -24.21 -3.99
N LEU A 142 0.93 -23.09 -4.69
CA LEU A 142 0.19 -22.79 -5.92
C LEU A 142 0.50 -23.74 -7.07
N LYS A 143 1.79 -24.08 -7.27
CA LYS A 143 2.17 -25.05 -8.30
C LYS A 143 1.53 -26.41 -8.02
N THR A 144 1.48 -26.83 -6.75
CA THR A 144 0.83 -28.07 -6.34
C THR A 144 -0.69 -28.01 -6.54
N GLU A 145 -1.37 -26.95 -6.10
CA GLU A 145 -2.82 -26.78 -6.31
C GLU A 145 -3.20 -26.84 -7.79
N LYS A 146 -2.48 -26.13 -8.66
CA LYS A 146 -2.73 -26.16 -10.12
C LYS A 146 -2.52 -27.56 -10.72
N ARG A 147 -1.52 -28.28 -10.24
CA ARG A 147 -1.20 -29.63 -10.72
C ARG A 147 -2.28 -30.63 -10.30
N MET A 148 -2.70 -30.60 -9.03
CA MET A 148 -3.79 -31.45 -8.49
C MET A 148 -5.10 -31.24 -9.27
N LYS A 149 -5.49 -29.97 -9.48
CA LYS A 149 -6.73 -29.63 -10.20
C LYS A 149 -6.72 -30.13 -11.66
N LYS A 150 -5.55 -30.06 -12.30
CA LYS A 150 -5.38 -30.58 -13.66
C LYS A 150 -5.49 -32.11 -13.69
N THR A 151 -4.93 -32.80 -12.71
CA THR A 151 -5.04 -34.27 -12.58
C THR A 151 -6.48 -34.71 -12.35
N GLU A 152 -7.21 -34.00 -11.49
CA GLU A 152 -8.63 -34.26 -11.21
C GLU A 152 -9.49 -34.06 -12.48
N GLU A 153 -9.26 -32.98 -13.24
CA GLU A 153 -9.94 -32.76 -14.52
C GLU A 153 -9.60 -33.81 -15.60
N THR A 154 -8.41 -34.39 -15.58
CA THR A 154 -8.07 -35.50 -16.51
C THR A 154 -8.74 -36.80 -16.10
N VAL A 155 -8.81 -37.11 -14.80
CA VAL A 155 -9.45 -38.34 -14.29
C VAL A 155 -10.97 -38.31 -14.51
N ILE A 156 -11.62 -37.16 -14.40
CA ILE A 156 -13.08 -37.02 -14.64
C ILE A 156 -13.44 -37.16 -16.14
N ARG A 157 -12.48 -37.03 -17.04
CA ARG A 157 -12.70 -37.13 -18.50
C ARG A 157 -12.47 -38.53 -19.07
N GLU A 158 -11.89 -39.44 -18.30
CA GLU A 158 -11.73 -40.88 -18.61
C GLU A 158 -12.92 -41.68 -18.09
#